data_AF-A0A220ML40-F1
#
_entry.id   AF-A0A220ML40-F1
#
_cell.length_a   1.000
_cell.length_b   1.000
_cell.length_c   1.000
_cell.angle_alpha   90.00
_cell.angle_beta   90.00
_cell.angle_gamma   90.00
#
_symmetry.space_group_name_H-M   'P 1'
#
loop_
_entity.id
_entity.type
_entity.pdbx_description
1 polymer ?
#
loop_
_entity_poly.entity_id
_entity_poly.type
_entity_poly.pdbx_seq_one_letter_code
_entity_poly.pdbx_strand_id
1 'polypeptide(L)' 'MFTVSLCMIVRDEEESLGRCLSTVYDLVDEISIVDTGSTDRTKEIALTYGAQLFDVTWVDDF' A
#
# COMPACT_ATOMS: atom_id res chain seq x y z
N MET A 1 2.60 20.90 -14.23
CA MET A 1 2.28 19.46 -14.16
C MET A 1 1.97 19.16 -12.71
N PHE A 2 0.87 18.48 -12.42
CA PHE A 2 0.51 18.13 -11.04
C PHE A 2 1.07 16.74 -10.72
N THR A 3 1.51 16.55 -9.49
CA THR A 3 1.96 15.26 -8.97
C THR A 3 0.88 14.67 -8.09
N VAL A 4 0.64 13.36 -8.21
CA VAL A 4 -0.35 12.62 -7.43
C VAL A 4 0.33 11.48 -6.70
N SER A 5 0.12 11.40 -5.38
CA SER A 5 0.60 10.30 -4.54
C SER A 5 -0.59 9.47 -4.06
N LEU A 6 -0.49 8.15 -4.19
CA LEU A 6 -1.43 7.20 -3.63
C LEU A 6 -0.98 6.82 -2.22
N CYS A 7 -1.74 7.25 -1.22
CA CYS A 7 -1.47 6.90 0.18
C CYS A 7 -2.51 5.89 0.68
N MET A 8 -2.06 4.77 1.24
CA MET A 8 -2.95 3.72 1.77
C MET A 8 -2.49 3.27 3.16
N ILE A 9 -3.44 2.97 4.04
CA ILE A 9 -3.21 2.21 5.27
C ILE A 9 -3.75 0.81 5.02
N VAL A 10 -2.96 -0.23 5.26
CA VAL A 10 -3.31 -1.62 4.92
C VAL A 10 -3.04 -2.59 6.07
N ARG A 11 -3.74 -3.72 6.06
CA ARG A 11 -3.52 -4.87 6.94
C ARG A 11 -4.12 -6.13 6.33
N ASP A 12 -3.29 -7.15 6.11
CA ASP A 12 -3.74 -8.48 5.67
C ASP A 12 -4.66 -8.45 4.41
N GLU A 13 -4.26 -7.70 3.38
CA GLU A 13 -4.98 -7.45 2.13
C GLU A 13 -4.38 -8.21 0.92
N GLU A 14 -3.74 -9.37 1.11
CA GLU A 14 -3.08 -10.06 0.00
C GLU A 14 -4.02 -10.45 -1.16
N GLU A 15 -5.30 -10.64 -0.88
CA GLU A 15 -6.31 -11.00 -1.89
C GLU A 15 -6.73 -9.82 -2.79
N SER A 16 -6.65 -8.59 -2.27
CA SER A 16 -7.22 -7.40 -2.91
C SER A 16 -6.18 -6.38 -3.34
N LEU A 17 -5.10 -6.20 -2.57
CA LEU A 17 -4.13 -5.14 -2.77
C LEU A 17 -3.53 -5.18 -4.17
N GLY A 18 -3.13 -6.37 -4.63
CA GLY A 18 -2.52 -6.55 -5.94
C GLY A 18 -3.44 -6.11 -7.08
N ARG A 19 -4.74 -6.46 -6.99
CA ARG A 19 -5.74 -6.04 -7.98
C ARG A 19 -5.93 -4.52 -7.95
N CYS A 20 -5.98 -3.92 -6.78
CA CYS A 20 -6.12 -2.47 -6.64
C CYS A 20 -4.93 -1.74 -7.30
N LEU A 21 -3.71 -2.06 -6.86
CA LEU A 21 -2.50 -1.42 -7.36
C LEU A 21 -2.31 -1.62 -8.87
N SER A 22 -2.66 -2.79 -9.42
CA SER A 22 -2.57 -3.08 -10.86
C SER A 22 -3.35 -2.10 -11.76
N THR A 23 -4.35 -1.42 -11.22
CA THR A 23 -5.21 -0.49 -11.97
C THR A 23 -4.81 0.98 -11.84
N VAL A 24 -3.93 1.32 -10.90
CA VAL A 24 -3.63 2.72 -10.55
C VAL A 24 -2.14 3.04 -10.56
N TYR A 25 -1.26 2.04 -10.57
CA TYR A 25 0.19 2.26 -10.43
C TYR A 25 0.80 3.12 -11.53
N ASP A 26 0.21 3.15 -12.72
CA ASP A 26 0.65 3.95 -13.87
C ASP A 26 -0.02 5.33 -13.94
N LEU A 27 -0.96 5.62 -13.04
CA LEU A 27 -1.69 6.88 -12.96
C LEU A 27 -1.16 7.82 -11.87
N VAL A 28 -0.27 7.34 -11.01
CA VAL A 28 0.28 8.08 -9.87
C VAL A 28 1.80 8.14 -9.96
N ASP A 29 2.39 9.21 -9.42
CA ASP A 29 3.83 9.41 -9.41
C ASP A 29 4.51 8.62 -8.27
N GLU A 30 3.76 8.31 -7.21
CA GLU A 30 4.25 7.66 -6.00
C GLU A 30 3.15 6.83 -5.34
N ILE A 31 3.56 5.74 -4.69
CA ILE A 31 2.71 4.89 -3.86
C ILE A 31 3.35 4.81 -2.47
N SER A 32 2.61 5.22 -1.43
CA SER A 32 3.00 5.12 -0.02
C SER A 32 2.01 4.22 0.71
N ILE A 33 2.50 3.12 1.28
CA ILE A 33 1.71 2.16 2.04
C ILE A 33 2.17 2.12 3.49
N VAL A 34 1.24 2.43 4.39
CA VAL A 34 1.40 2.23 5.83
C VAL A 34 0.80 0.87 6.18
N ASP A 35 1.64 -0.08 6.53
CA ASP A 35 1.23 -1.41 6.95
C ASP A 35 1.09 -1.45 8.48
N THR A 36 -0.07 -1.90 8.96
CA THR A 36 -0.41 -1.86 10.39
C THR A 36 -0.13 -3.17 11.16
N GLY A 37 0.61 -4.09 10.54
CA GLY A 37 0.97 -5.38 11.12
C GLY A 37 0.48 -6.58 10.32
N SER A 38 0.50 -6.51 8.98
CA SER A 38 0.17 -7.66 8.13
C SER A 38 1.09 -8.84 8.40
N THR A 39 0.50 -10.03 8.39
CA THR A 39 1.16 -11.34 8.60
C THR A 39 1.11 -12.22 7.35
N ASP A 40 0.41 -11.76 6.32
CA ASP A 40 0.31 -12.37 5.00
C ASP A 40 1.30 -11.71 4.00
N ARG A 41 1.10 -11.92 2.69
CA ARG A 41 1.97 -11.38 1.63
C ARG A 41 1.63 -9.94 1.22
N THR A 42 0.81 -9.21 1.98
CA THR A 42 0.42 -7.82 1.66
C THR A 42 1.63 -6.93 1.37
N LYS A 43 2.66 -7.00 2.22
CA LYS A 43 3.90 -6.21 2.08
C LYS A 43 4.68 -6.58 0.82
N GLU A 44 4.77 -7.88 0.53
CA GLU A 44 5.46 -8.36 -0.67
C GLU A 44 4.76 -7.83 -1.93
N ILE A 45 3.43 -7.91 -1.96
CA ILE A 45 2.62 -7.40 -3.06
C ILE A 45 2.83 -5.89 -3.24
N ALA A 46 2.77 -5.11 -2.16
CA ALA A 46 3.02 -3.66 -2.21
C ALA A 46 4.38 -3.32 -2.86
N LEU A 47 5.45 -4.02 -2.44
CA LEU A 47 6.80 -3.82 -2.95
C LEU A 47 6.92 -4.14 -4.45
N THR A 48 6.13 -5.10 -4.98
CA THR A 48 6.14 -5.39 -6.43
C THR A 48 5.67 -4.22 -7.30
N TYR A 49 4.91 -3.28 -6.74
CA TYR A 49 4.46 -2.06 -7.42
C TYR A 49 5.35 -0.84 -7.14
N GLY A 50 6.50 -1.04 -6.49
CA GLY A 50 7.41 0.07 -6.15
C GLY A 50 6.90 0.96 -5.01
N ALA A 51 5.98 0.46 -4.18
CA ALA A 51 5.47 1.21 -3.04
C ALA A 51 6.55 1.45 -1.99
N GLN A 52 6.54 2.65 -1.41
CA GLN A 52 7.25 2.94 -0.18
C GLN A 52 6.45 2.36 0.99
N LEU A 53 7.05 1.44 1.73
CA LEU A 53 6.39 0.71 2.81
C LEU A 53 6.80 1.28 4.17
N PHE A 54 5.81 1.54 5.02
CA PHE A 54 5.98 2.03 6.38
C PHE A 54 5.30 1.08 7.35
N ASP A 55 6.08 0.38 8.18
CA ASP A 55 5.57 -0.47 9.24
C ASP A 55 5.18 0.37 10.46
N VAL A 56 3.90 0.34 10.84
CA VAL A 56 3.37 1.06 12.00
C VAL A 56 2.58 0.07 12.86
N THR A 57 2.79 0.07 14.16
CA THR A 57 1.90 -0.69 15.06
C THR A 57 0.57 0.04 15.16
N TRP A 58 -0.54 -0.64 14.84
CA TRP A 58 -1.87 -0.08 15.04
C TRP A 58 -2.10 0.35 16.49
N VAL A 59 -2.68 1.53 16.71
CA VAL A 59 -2.89 2.13 18.04
C VAL A 59 -4.37 2.30 18.43
N ASP A 60 -5.29 1.59 17.76
CA ASP A 60 -6.75 1.67 18.00
C ASP A 60 -7.32 3.10 17.84
N ASP A 61 -6.93 3.79 16.77
CA ASP A 61 -7.39 5.15 16.43
C ASP A 61 -8.10 5.13 15.06
N PHE A 62 -9.39 5.49 15.01
CA PHE A 62 -10.31 5.30 13.86
C PHE A 62 -11.15 6.55 13.54
#